data_AF-A0A7V9NK22-F1
#
_entry.id   AF-A0A7V9NK22-F1
#
_cell.length_a   1.000
_cell.length_b   1.000
_cell.length_c   1.000
_cell.angle_alpha   90.00
_cell.angle_beta   90.00
_cell.angle_gamma   90.00
#
_symmetry.space_group_name_H-M   'P 1'
#
loop_
_entity.id
_entity.type
_entity.pdbx_description
1 polymer ?
#
loop_
_entity_poly.entity_id
_entity_poly.type
_entity_poly.pdbx_seq_one_letter_code
_entity_poly.pdbx_strand_id
1 'polypeptide(L)' 'MPKSPSKSRSKKPPKRVLALPDLEQAKAAVLNSLTSASGQRTYDHAITEFVAWYCSEPRLAFNRT' A
#
# COMPACT_ATOMS: atom_id res chain seq x y z
N MET A 1 16.78 -16.29 -45.03
CA MET A 1 15.64 -15.49 -44.53
C MET A 1 15.91 -15.13 -43.07
N PRO A 2 15.92 -13.85 -42.65
CA PRO A 2 16.25 -13.51 -41.28
C PRO A 2 15.06 -13.76 -40.35
N LYS A 3 15.39 -14.25 -39.15
CA LYS A 3 14.52 -14.58 -38.02
C LYS A 3 13.90 -13.31 -37.41
N SER A 4 12.68 -13.39 -36.87
CA SER A 4 12.27 -12.71 -35.62
C SER A 4 10.79 -12.99 -35.27
N PRO A 5 10.47 -13.53 -34.09
CA PRO A 5 9.24 -13.21 -33.39
C PRO A 5 9.57 -12.22 -32.27
N SER A 6 9.26 -10.94 -32.48
CA SER A 6 9.28 -9.93 -31.42
C SER A 6 8.09 -10.17 -30.50
N LYS A 7 8.27 -11.07 -29.52
CA LYS A 7 7.30 -11.32 -28.46
C LYS A 7 7.17 -10.06 -27.62
N SER A 8 6.13 -9.27 -27.88
CA SER A 8 5.79 -8.08 -27.11
C SER A 8 5.53 -8.50 -25.67
N ARG A 9 6.52 -8.24 -24.82
CA ARG A 9 6.45 -8.48 -23.39
C ARG A 9 5.42 -7.48 -22.85
N SER A 10 4.19 -7.96 -22.66
CA SER A 10 3.13 -7.23 -21.96
C SER A 10 3.73 -6.60 -20.70
N LYS A 11 3.86 -5.26 -20.73
CA LYS A 11 4.26 -4.49 -19.57
C LYS A 11 3.06 -4.52 -18.63
N LYS A 12 3.03 -5.53 -17.76
CA LYS A 12 2.13 -5.55 -16.61
C LYS A 12 2.30 -4.18 -15.92
N PRO A 13 1.22 -3.42 -15.67
CA PRO A 13 1.34 -2.14 -14.98
C PRO A 13 2.10 -2.37 -13.68
N PRO A 14 2.97 -1.44 -13.24
CA PRO A 14 3.61 -1.56 -11.95
C PRO A 14 2.47 -1.74 -10.95
N LYS A 15 2.40 -2.92 -10.35
CA LYS A 15 1.52 -3.19 -9.23
C LYS A 15 1.94 -2.13 -8.23
N ARG A 16 1.11 -1.10 -8.06
CA ARG A 16 1.18 -0.17 -6.93
C ARG A 16 0.90 -1.06 -5.72
N VAL A 17 1.91 -1.84 -5.33
CA VAL A 17 2.16 -2.07 -3.92
C VAL A 17 2.14 -0.66 -3.40
N LEU A 18 1.09 -0.33 -2.65
CA LEU A 18 1.09 0.85 -1.80
C LEU A 18 2.27 0.59 -0.88
N ALA A 19 3.44 0.95 -1.38
CA ALA A 19 4.69 0.76 -0.70
C ALA A 19 4.45 1.53 0.59
N LEU A 20 4.84 0.93 1.70
CA LEU A 20 4.78 1.48 3.05
C LEU A 20 4.95 3.03 3.15
N PRO A 21 5.76 3.72 2.30
CA PRO A 21 5.73 5.17 2.16
C PRO A 21 4.35 5.85 2.04
N ASP A 22 3.40 5.31 1.26
CA ASP A 22 2.09 5.93 1.04
C ASP A 22 1.23 5.90 2.31
N LEU A 23 1.33 4.80 3.06
CA LEU A 23 0.61 4.60 4.31
C LEU A 23 1.13 5.51 5.43
N GLU A 24 2.46 5.65 5.54
CA GLU A 24 3.07 6.57 6.51
C GLU A 24 2.70 8.03 6.20
N GLN A 25 2.66 8.38 4.91
CA GLN A 25 2.26 9.71 4.45
C GLN A 25 0.78 9.98 4.70
N ALA A 26 -0.10 8.99 4.46
CA ALA A 26 -1.52 9.07 4.78
C ALA A 26 -1.76 9.21 6.29
N LYS A 27 -1.04 8.44 7.11
CA LYS A 27 -1.07 8.54 8.57
C LYS A 27 -0.70 9.95 9.04
N ALA A 28 0.41 10.48 8.54
CA ALA A 28 0.87 11.83 8.88
C ALA A 28 -0.14 12.91 8.46
N ALA A 29 -0.73 12.79 7.26
CA ALA A 29 -1.74 13.73 6.78
C ALA A 29 -3.00 13.74 7.66
N VAL A 30 -3.46 12.57 8.11
CA VAL A 30 -4.63 12.45 9.00
C VAL A 30 -4.30 12.95 10.41
N LEU A 31 -3.13 12.63 10.95
CA LEU A 31 -2.71 13.15 12.26
C LEU A 31 -2.62 14.68 12.26
N ASN A 32 -2.18 15.28 11.16
CA ASN A 32 -2.06 16.73 11.02
C ASN A 32 -3.43 17.41 10.79
N SER A 33 -4.44 16.69 10.29
CA SER A 33 -5.81 17.21 10.16
C SER A 33 -6.63 17.08 11.46
N LEU A 34 -6.25 16.15 12.34
CA LEU A 34 -6.86 15.97 13.65
C LEU A 34 -6.36 17.07 14.62
N THR A 35 -7.20 18.08 14.87
CA THR A 35 -6.90 19.18 15.81
C THR A 35 -6.92 18.76 17.28
N SER A 36 -7.55 17.62 17.60
CA SER A 36 -7.64 17.10 18.97
C SER A 36 -6.61 16.02 19.24
N ALA A 37 -5.84 16.18 20.32
CA ALA A 37 -4.85 15.21 20.79
C ALA A 37 -5.46 13.84 21.15
N SER A 38 -6.74 13.80 21.57
CA SER A 38 -7.43 12.54 21.81
C SER A 38 -7.70 11.79 20.50
N GLY A 39 -8.14 12.49 19.45
CA GLY A 39 -8.37 11.92 18.13
C GLY A 39 -7.09 11.38 17.51
N GLN A 40 -5.97 12.10 17.67
CA GLN A 40 -4.66 11.66 17.18
C GLN A 40 -4.23 10.32 17.81
N ARG A 41 -4.38 10.17 19.14
CA ARG A 41 -4.02 8.93 19.85
C ARG A 41 -4.91 7.76 19.43
N THR A 42 -6.22 7.98 19.33
CA THR A 42 -7.16 6.95 18.89
C THR A 42 -6.87 6.51 17.46
N TYR A 43 -6.58 7.46 16.57
CA TYR A 43 -6.25 7.16 15.18
C TYR A 43 -4.91 6.41 15.06
N ASP A 44 -3.87 6.84 15.78
CA ASP A 44 -2.56 6.18 15.77
C ASP A 44 -2.64 4.71 16.20
N HIS A 45 -3.43 4.43 17.24
CA HIS A 45 -3.68 3.07 17.69
C HIS A 45 -4.45 2.27 16.64
N ALA A 46 -5.57 2.80 16.14
CA ALA A 46 -6.41 2.12 15.16
C ALA A 46 -5.68 1.83 13.83
N ILE A 47 -4.88 2.77 13.33
CA ILE A 47 -4.13 2.57 12.08
C ILE A 47 -3.02 1.53 12.27
N THR A 48 -2.34 1.54 13.42
CA THR A 48 -1.28 0.56 13.71
C THR A 48 -1.84 -0.86 13.79
N GLU A 49 -2.98 -1.05 14.48
CA GLU A 49 -3.66 -2.34 14.54
C GLU A 49 -4.19 -2.78 13.17
N PHE A 50 -4.78 -1.86 12.41
CA PHE A 50 -5.22 -2.12 11.04
C PHE A 50 -4.08 -2.62 10.16
N VAL A 51 -2.91 -1.96 10.21
CA VAL A 51 -1.73 -2.31 9.42
C VAL A 51 -1.14 -3.64 9.86
N ALA A 52 -1.05 -3.89 11.17
CA ALA A 52 -0.57 -5.16 11.70
C ALA A 52 -1.48 -6.32 11.26
N TRP A 53 -2.80 -6.15 11.36
CA TRP A 53 -3.78 -7.11 10.88
C TRP A 53 -3.68 -7.31 9.35
N TYR A 54 -3.63 -6.21 8.59
CA TYR A 54 -3.50 -6.24 7.12
C TYR A 54 -2.22 -6.94 6.65
N CYS A 55 -1.09 -6.72 7.33
CA CYS A 55 0.18 -7.39 7.02
C CYS A 55 0.23 -8.85 7.49
N SER A 56 -0.60 -9.23 8.47
CA SER A 56 -0.70 -10.61 8.95
C SER A 56 -1.45 -11.53 7.97
N GLU A 57 -2.23 -10.97 7.03
CA GLU A 57 -2.99 -11.72 6.03
C GLU A 57 -2.29 -11.78 4.66
N PRO A 58 -1.57 -12.88 4.32
CA PRO A 58 -0.85 -13.02 3.05
C PRO A 58 -1.76 -13.11 1.81
N ARG A 59 -3.08 -13.11 1.99
CA ARG A 59 -4.07 -13.17 0.90
C ARG A 59 -4.58 -11.79 0.47
N LEU A 60 -4.34 -10.74 1.25
CA LEU A 60 -4.72 -9.36 0.93
C LEU A 60 -3.54 -8.53 0.36
N ALA A 61 -2.35 -9.12 0.28
CA ALA A 61 -1.31 -8.71 -0.65
C ALA A 61 -1.85 -8.89 -2.07
N PHE A 62 -2.47 -7.83 -2.59
CA PHE A 62 -3.04 -7.77 -3.92
C PHE A 62 -2.02 -8.33 -4.94
N ASN A 63 -2.31 -9.53 -5.45
CA ASN A 63 -1.63 -10.32 -6.49
C ASN A 63 -0.66 -11.45 -6.07
N ARG A 64 -1.19 -12.68 -6.12
CA ARG A 64 -0.51 -13.80 -6.80
C ARG A 64 -1.37 -14.32 -7.97
N THR A 65 -1.37 -13.57 -9.08
CA THR A 65 -1.38 -14.05 -10.49
C THR A 65 -0.80 -12.94 -11.40
#